data_AF-A0A6G7X5H9-F1
#
_entry.id   AF-A0A6G7X5H9-F1
#
_cell.length_a   1.000
_cell.length_b   1.000
_cell.length_c   1.000
_cell.angle_alpha   90.00
_cell.angle_beta   90.00
_cell.angle_gamma   90.00
#
_symmetry.space_group_name_H-M   'P 1'
#
loop_
_entity.id
_entity.type
_entity.pdbx_description
1 polymer ?
#
loop_
_entity_poly.entity_id
_entity_poly.type
_entity_poly.pdbx_seq_one_letter_code
_entity_poly.pdbx_strand_id
1 'polypeptide(L)'
;MDICIDFDGTCVTHEFPRIGEDIGAVPVLKELVAAGHKLILFTMRSDRKTKKKVEGEIVVVEENFLTDAVNWFAENGIALYGVQKNPKQRFWTSSPKAYGHLYIDDANLGCPLIVPEEGRPYVNWEEIRSLLVERAIL
;
A
#
# COMPACT_ATOMS: atom_id res chain seq x y z
N MET A 1 -1.16 4.15 16.24
CA MET A 1 -2.29 4.78 15.50
C MET A 1 -2.74 3.89 14.35
N ASP A 2 -3.92 4.13 13.77
CA ASP A 2 -4.32 3.54 12.47
C ASP A 2 -3.72 4.38 11.33
N ILE A 3 -2.94 3.76 10.44
CA ILE A 3 -2.21 4.43 9.35
C ILE A 3 -2.62 3.78 8.02
N CYS A 4 -3.11 4.59 7.08
CA CYS A 4 -3.39 4.15 5.71
C CYS A 4 -2.11 4.26 4.86
N ILE A 5 -1.80 3.20 4.14
CA ILE A 5 -0.58 3.06 3.33
C ILE A 5 -0.99 2.65 1.92
N ASP A 6 -0.68 3.46 0.91
CA ASP A 6 -0.77 3.05 -0.49
C ASP A 6 0.32 2.00 -0.83
N PHE A 7 0.24 1.37 -2.00
CA PHE A 7 1.15 0.32 -2.42
C PHE A 7 2.07 0.69 -3.60
N ASP A 8 1.53 1.12 -4.73
CA ASP A 8 2.29 1.25 -6.00
C ASP A 8 2.94 2.64 -6.14
N GLY A 9 4.25 2.71 -5.98
CA GLY A 9 4.99 3.97 -5.80
C GLY A 9 5.19 4.31 -4.33
N THR A 10 4.50 3.60 -3.42
CA THR A 10 4.56 3.83 -1.96
C THR A 10 5.32 2.73 -1.22
N CYS A 11 4.98 1.46 -1.41
CA CYS A 11 5.71 0.33 -0.82
C CYS A 11 6.73 -0.27 -1.80
N VAL A 12 6.41 -0.22 -3.09
CA VAL A 12 7.20 -0.78 -4.18
C VAL A 12 7.27 0.20 -5.34
N THR A 13 8.14 -0.03 -6.32
CA THR A 13 8.10 0.70 -7.59
C THR A 13 6.74 0.52 -8.28
N HIS A 14 6.28 1.54 -9.00
CA HIS A 14 4.97 1.50 -9.64
C HIS A 14 5.00 0.66 -10.93
N GLU A 15 4.74 -0.64 -10.81
CA GLU A 15 4.81 -1.63 -11.90
C GLU A 15 3.49 -2.36 -12.20
N PHE A 16 2.36 -1.82 -11.74
CA PHE A 16 1.05 -2.40 -12.01
C PHE A 16 0.90 -2.80 -13.50
N PRO A 17 0.51 -4.06 -13.81
CA PRO A 17 -0.15 -5.02 -12.92
C PRO A 17 0.76 -5.89 -12.04
N ARG A 18 2.09 -5.87 -12.25
CA ARG A 18 3.04 -6.69 -11.46
C ARG A 18 3.34 -6.04 -10.11
N ILE A 19 3.89 -6.81 -9.18
CA ILE A 19 4.50 -6.25 -7.97
C ILE A 19 5.88 -5.70 -8.35
N GLY A 20 6.14 -4.44 -8.00
CA GLY A 20 7.44 -3.81 -8.22
C GLY A 20 8.48 -4.21 -7.17
N GLU A 21 9.66 -3.61 -7.26
CA GLU A 21 10.75 -3.80 -6.30
C GLU A 21 10.47 -3.00 -5.02
N ASP A 22 10.91 -3.52 -3.85
CA ASP A 22 10.87 -2.75 -2.61
C ASP A 22 11.73 -1.48 -2.73
N ILE A 23 11.15 -0.35 -2.34
CA ILE A 23 11.78 0.97 -2.39
C ILE A 23 12.24 1.45 -1.01
N GLY A 24 12.50 0.51 -0.10
CA GLY A 24 12.93 0.79 1.28
C GLY A 24 11.78 0.91 2.28
N ALA A 25 10.58 0.45 1.92
CA ALA A 25 9.40 0.53 2.77
C ALA A 25 9.47 -0.44 3.96
N VAL A 26 10.00 -1.64 3.70
CA VAL A 26 9.90 -2.78 4.63
C VAL A 26 10.44 -2.47 6.04
N PRO A 27 11.64 -1.86 6.23
CA PRO A 27 12.16 -1.57 7.56
C PRO A 27 11.25 -0.60 8.35
N VAL A 28 10.78 0.47 7.70
CA VAL A 28 9.98 1.51 8.35
C VAL A 28 8.58 1.01 8.69
N LEU A 29 7.96 0.23 7.80
CA LEU A 29 6.66 -0.38 8.07
C LEU A 29 6.74 -1.37 9.25
N LYS A 30 7.84 -2.12 9.38
CA LYS A 30 8.09 -2.98 10.56
C LYS A 30 8.27 -2.18 11.84
N GLU A 31 9.02 -1.08 11.80
CA GLU A 31 9.17 -0.17 12.96
C GLU A 31 7.81 0.37 13.41
N LEU A 32 6.96 0.80 12.48
CA LEU A 32 5.60 1.27 12.78
C LEU A 32 4.75 0.18 13.45
N VAL A 33 4.78 -1.05 12.94
CA VAL A 33 4.06 -2.17 13.57
C VAL A 33 4.63 -2.47 14.96
N ALA A 34 5.95 -2.47 15.13
CA ALA A 34 6.61 -2.72 16.41
C ALA A 34 6.29 -1.64 17.46
N ALA A 35 6.13 -0.38 17.03
CA ALA A 35 5.67 0.73 17.87
C ALA A 35 4.16 0.69 18.18
N GLY A 36 3.44 -0.35 17.73
CA GLY A 36 2.01 -0.56 18.04
C GLY A 36 1.06 0.19 17.10
N HIS A 37 1.54 0.67 15.95
CA HIS A 37 0.69 1.21 14.90
C HIS A 37 0.03 0.08 14.10
N LYS A 38 -1.11 0.42 13.50
CA LYS A 38 -1.97 -0.49 12.76
C LYS A 38 -2.00 -0.06 11.31
N LEU A 39 -1.42 -0.86 10.44
CA LEU A 39 -1.32 -0.55 9.03
C LEU A 39 -2.58 -0.99 8.29
N ILE A 40 -3.15 -0.11 7.49
CA ILE A 40 -4.29 -0.38 6.62
C ILE A 40 -3.79 -0.21 5.19
N LEU A 41 -3.70 -1.31 4.43
CA LEU A 41 -3.40 -1.25 3.01
C LEU A 41 -4.55 -0.51 2.31
N PHE A 42 -4.25 0.61 1.65
CA PHE A 42 -5.23 1.47 1.00
C PHE A 42 -4.74 1.82 -0.41
N THR A 43 -5.00 0.92 -1.35
CA THR A 43 -4.42 0.90 -2.71
C THR A 43 -5.53 0.90 -3.77
N MET A 44 -5.24 1.30 -5.00
CA MET A 44 -6.19 1.13 -6.11
C MET A 44 -6.23 -0.30 -6.68
N ARG A 45 -5.35 -1.21 -6.23
CA ARG A 45 -5.40 -2.62 -6.63
C ARG A 45 -6.72 -3.27 -6.23
N SER A 46 -7.30 -4.05 -7.14
CA SER A 46 -8.49 -4.85 -6.90
C SER A 46 -8.43 -6.19 -7.61
N ASP A 47 -8.87 -7.23 -6.92
CA ASP A 47 -9.07 -8.53 -7.54
C ASP A 47 -10.29 -8.46 -8.45
N ARG A 48 -10.18 -9.01 -9.66
CA ARG A 48 -11.27 -8.96 -10.64
C ARG A 48 -11.26 -10.15 -11.58
N LYS A 49 -12.46 -10.50 -12.06
CA LYS A 49 -12.65 -11.52 -13.09
C LYS A 49 -12.82 -10.85 -14.44
N THR A 50 -11.97 -11.22 -15.39
CA THR A 50 -11.99 -10.68 -16.76
C THR A 50 -12.24 -11.80 -17.76
N LYS A 51 -12.91 -11.49 -18.87
CA LYS A 51 -13.06 -12.43 -19.98
C LYS A 51 -11.93 -12.18 -20.98
N LYS A 52 -11.13 -13.20 -21.27
CA LYS A 52 -10.06 -13.13 -22.27
C LYS A 52 -10.32 -14.15 -23.37
N LYS A 53 -9.94 -13.81 -24.59
CA LYS A 53 -10.00 -14.73 -25.72
C LYS A 53 -8.67 -15.45 -25.82
N VAL A 54 -8.67 -16.76 -25.57
CA VAL A 54 -7.49 -17.63 -25.66
C VAL A 54 -7.82 -18.68 -26.71
N GLU A 55 -7.00 -18.75 -27.77
CA GLU A 55 -7.15 -19.74 -28.85
C GLU A 55 -8.54 -19.77 -29.53
N GLY A 56 -9.26 -18.64 -29.53
CA GLY A 56 -10.60 -18.57 -30.12
C GLY A 56 -11.74 -18.68 -29.10
N GLU A 57 -11.48 -19.19 -27.91
CA GLU A 57 -12.46 -19.40 -26.85
C GLU A 57 -12.44 -18.28 -25.80
N ILE A 58 -13.60 -18.01 -25.19
CA ILE A 58 -13.71 -17.03 -24.10
C ILE A 58 -13.49 -17.77 -22.78
N VAL A 59 -12.39 -17.46 -22.11
CA VAL A 59 -12.09 -17.94 -20.76
C VAL A 59 -12.24 -16.81 -19.74
N VAL A 60 -12.72 -17.15 -18.55
CA VAL A 60 -12.72 -16.23 -17.41
C VAL A 60 -11.39 -16.36 -16.69
N VAL A 61 -10.62 -15.29 -16.63
CA VAL A 61 -9.35 -15.20 -15.92
C VAL A 61 -9.56 -14.37 -14.66
N GLU A 62 -9.12 -14.92 -13.54
CA GLU A 62 -9.10 -14.23 -12.26
C GLU A 62 -7.76 -13.50 -12.11
N GLU A 63 -7.83 -12.18 -11.94
CA GLU A 63 -6.68 -11.30 -11.74
C GLU A 63 -6.63 -10.95 -10.25
N ASN A 64 -5.59 -11.40 -9.55
CA ASN A 64 -5.47 -11.37 -8.09
C ASN A 64 -4.60 -10.19 -7.59
N PHE A 65 -4.73 -9.02 -8.21
CA PHE A 65 -3.80 -7.91 -7.97
C PHE A 65 -3.77 -7.38 -6.53
N LEU A 66 -4.92 -7.37 -5.85
CA LEU A 66 -4.98 -6.95 -4.44
C LEU A 66 -4.46 -8.07 -3.54
N THR A 67 -4.81 -9.32 -3.85
CA THR A 67 -4.28 -10.50 -3.16
C THR A 67 -2.75 -10.55 -3.23
N ASP A 68 -2.14 -10.26 -4.39
CA ASP A 68 -0.69 -10.23 -4.56
C ASP A 68 -0.04 -9.14 -3.67
N ALA A 69 -0.66 -7.96 -3.57
CA ALA A 69 -0.18 -6.91 -2.67
C ALA A 69 -0.29 -7.33 -1.20
N VAL A 70 -1.39 -7.97 -0.79
CA VAL A 70 -1.55 -8.51 0.58
C VAL A 70 -0.48 -9.57 0.88
N ASN A 71 -0.19 -10.45 -0.08
CA ASN A 71 0.84 -11.47 0.06
C ASN A 71 2.24 -10.85 0.24
N TRP A 72 2.56 -9.79 -0.50
CA TRP A 72 3.82 -9.06 -0.34
C TRP A 72 4.03 -8.57 1.10
N PHE A 73 3.00 -8.05 1.77
CA PHE A 73 3.08 -7.68 3.20
C PHE A 73 3.33 -8.90 4.09
N ALA A 74 2.61 -10.00 3.85
CA ALA A 74 2.73 -11.22 4.63
C ALA A 74 4.12 -11.86 4.51
N GLU A 75 4.65 -11.97 3.29
CA GLU A 75 5.99 -12.50 2.98
C GLU A 75 7.10 -11.65 3.62
N ASN A 76 6.91 -10.33 3.67
CA ASN A 76 7.83 -9.44 4.36
C ASN A 76 7.64 -9.42 5.88
N GLY A 77 6.67 -10.15 6.43
CA GLY A 77 6.41 -10.18 7.88
C GLY A 77 5.82 -8.87 8.43
N ILE A 78 5.03 -8.16 7.63
CA ILE A 78 4.37 -6.91 8.01
C ILE A 78 2.88 -7.19 8.23
N ALA A 79 2.43 -7.06 9.46
CA ALA A 79 1.04 -7.32 9.81
C ALA A 79 0.10 -6.19 9.35
N LEU A 80 -0.88 -6.52 8.51
CA LEU A 80 -1.97 -5.61 8.16
C LEU A 80 -3.11 -5.70 9.17
N TYR A 81 -3.58 -4.53 9.63
CA TYR A 81 -4.80 -4.39 10.43
C TYR A 81 -6.06 -4.43 9.57
N GLY A 82 -6.00 -3.90 8.35
CA GLY A 82 -7.11 -3.88 7.42
C GLY A 82 -6.65 -3.73 5.97
N VAL A 83 -7.54 -4.05 5.04
CA VAL A 83 -7.34 -3.93 3.60
C VAL A 83 -8.50 -3.12 3.03
N GLN A 84 -8.21 -2.02 2.34
CA GLN A 84 -9.13 -1.02 1.78
C GLN A 84 -10.07 -0.33 2.77
N LYS A 85 -10.06 -0.74 4.04
CA LYS A 85 -11.01 -0.28 5.04
C LYS A 85 -10.45 -0.46 6.44
N ASN A 86 -10.74 0.49 7.32
CA ASN A 86 -10.53 0.32 8.74
C ASN A 86 -11.58 -0.67 9.30
N PRO A 87 -11.17 -1.77 9.97
CA PRO A 87 -12.10 -2.78 10.51
C PRO A 87 -13.20 -2.22 11.42
N LYS A 88 -12.94 -1.10 12.12
CA LYS A 88 -13.89 -0.47 13.05
C LYS A 88 -14.75 0.63 12.44
N GLN A 89 -14.44 1.15 11.25
CA GLN A 89 -15.18 2.31 10.72
C GLN A 89 -16.67 2.04 10.47
N ARG A 90 -17.02 0.77 10.20
CA ARG A 90 -18.41 0.34 10.00
C ARG A 90 -19.34 0.63 11.18
N PHE A 91 -18.80 0.80 12.39
CA PHE A 91 -19.60 1.03 13.59
C PHE A 91 -20.01 2.49 13.77
N TRP A 92 -19.46 3.41 12.98
CA TRP A 92 -19.72 4.85 13.13
C TRP A 92 -19.85 5.61 11.80
N THR A 93 -19.56 4.98 10.66
CA THR A 93 -19.79 5.58 9.34
C THR A 93 -20.04 4.54 8.24
N SER A 94 -20.78 4.93 7.21
CA SER A 94 -20.91 4.20 5.94
C SER A 94 -19.95 4.70 4.85
N SER A 95 -19.08 5.68 5.17
CA SER A 95 -18.16 6.28 4.20
C SER A 95 -17.29 5.22 3.51
N PRO A 96 -17.09 5.34 2.18
CA PRO A 96 -16.23 4.43 1.42
C PRO A 96 -14.73 4.70 1.65
N LYS A 97 -14.36 5.89 2.13
CA LYS A 97 -12.95 6.23 2.40
C LYS A 97 -12.44 5.45 3.61
N ALA A 98 -11.29 4.78 3.48
CA ALA A 98 -10.63 4.16 4.63
C ALA A 98 -10.24 5.23 5.66
N TYR A 99 -10.61 5.02 6.93
CA TYR A 99 -10.26 5.94 8.00
C TYR A 99 -8.90 5.60 8.63
N GLY A 100 -8.00 6.58 8.65
CA GLY A 100 -6.71 6.54 9.33
C GLY A 100 -6.38 7.90 9.95
N HIS A 101 -5.44 7.91 10.90
CA HIS A 101 -4.91 9.13 11.52
C HIS A 101 -3.77 9.74 10.68
N LEU A 102 -3.15 8.92 9.83
CA LEU A 102 -2.07 9.27 8.91
C LEU A 102 -2.28 8.52 7.60
N TYR A 103 -1.90 9.15 6.49
CA TYR A 103 -1.93 8.59 5.14
C TYR A 103 -0.53 8.75 4.53
N ILE A 104 0.07 7.65 4.09
CA ILE A 104 1.35 7.65 3.35
C ILE A 104 1.04 7.13 1.95
N ASP A 105 1.33 7.95 0.95
CA ASP A 105 0.89 7.75 -0.44
C ASP A 105 1.80 8.58 -1.36
N ASP A 106 2.28 8.00 -2.45
CA ASP A 106 3.16 8.67 -3.42
C ASP A 106 2.47 9.85 -4.11
N ALA A 107 1.15 9.82 -4.23
CA ALA A 107 0.35 10.87 -4.84
C ALA A 107 -0.05 11.98 -3.85
N ASN A 108 0.27 11.87 -2.56
CA ASN A 108 -0.02 12.93 -1.60
C ASN A 108 0.83 14.18 -1.86
N LEU A 109 0.17 15.35 -1.90
CA LEU A 109 0.87 16.62 -2.00
C LEU A 109 1.81 16.81 -0.80
N GLY A 110 3.12 16.96 -1.09
CA GLY A 110 4.14 17.11 -0.06
C GLY A 110 4.69 15.79 0.50
N CYS A 111 4.32 14.65 -0.08
CA CYS A 111 5.02 13.39 0.18
C CYS A 111 6.47 13.51 -0.33
N PRO A 112 7.49 13.20 0.49
CA PRO A 112 8.86 13.03 0.02
C PRO A 112 8.97 11.95 -1.05
N LEU A 113 9.49 12.30 -2.22
CA LEU A 113 9.67 11.38 -3.35
C LEU A 113 11.11 11.37 -3.83
N ILE A 114 11.59 10.19 -4.22
CA ILE A 114 12.76 10.03 -5.09
C ILE A 114 12.28 10.07 -6.53
N VAL A 115 12.94 10.86 -7.36
CA VAL A 115 12.69 10.91 -8.81
C VAL A 115 13.84 10.16 -9.50
N PRO A 116 13.62 8.92 -9.95
CA PRO A 116 14.66 8.15 -10.64
C PRO A 116 14.90 8.71 -12.05
N GLU A 117 16.03 8.34 -12.65
CA GLU A 117 16.33 8.66 -14.06
C GLU A 117 15.33 8.00 -15.02
N GLU A 118 14.91 6.77 -14.70
CA GLU A 118 13.89 6.01 -15.43
C GLU A 118 12.78 5.54 -14.48
N GLY A 119 11.54 5.53 -14.97
CA GLY A 119 10.37 5.10 -14.20
C GLY A 119 9.60 6.25 -13.57
N ARG A 120 8.70 5.92 -12.64
CA ARG A 120 7.86 6.89 -11.93
C ARG A 120 8.53 7.29 -10.61
N PRO A 121 8.32 8.53 -10.14
CA PRO A 121 8.67 8.91 -8.78
C PRO A 121 8.04 7.95 -7.76
N TYR A 122 8.73 7.73 -6.65
CA TYR A 122 8.29 6.85 -5.59
C TYR A 122 8.70 7.40 -4.22
N VAL A 123 8.06 6.93 -3.15
CA VAL A 123 8.26 7.46 -1.80
C VAL A 123 9.71 7.34 -1.33
N ASN A 124 10.25 8.45 -0.81
CA ASN A 124 11.54 8.47 -0.12
C ASN A 124 11.36 8.01 1.33
N TRP A 125 11.56 6.72 1.59
CA TRP A 125 11.36 6.15 2.94
C TRP A 125 12.35 6.64 4.00
N GLU A 126 13.55 7.09 3.60
CA GLU A 126 14.49 7.70 4.54
C GLU A 126 13.94 9.03 5.08
N GLU A 127 13.41 9.88 4.20
CA GLU A 127 12.77 11.14 4.59
C GLU A 127 11.45 10.91 5.34
N ILE A 128 10.64 9.93 4.91
CA ILE A 128 9.44 9.54 5.66
C ILE A 128 9.79 9.12 7.09
N ARG A 129 10.83 8.29 7.27
CA ARG A 129 11.26 7.85 8.60
C ARG A 129 11.71 9.04 9.44
N SER A 130 12.49 9.97 8.89
CA SER A 130 12.88 11.20 9.58
C SER A 130 11.67 12.02 10.03
N LEU A 131 10.68 12.21 9.15
CA LEU A 131 9.44 12.93 9.48
C LEU A 131 8.60 12.22 10.57
N LEU A 132 8.58 10.89 10.57
CA LEU A 132 7.91 10.11 11.61
C LEU A 132 8.57 10.32 12.98
N VAL A 133 9.91 10.36 13.03
CA VAL A 133 10.68 10.61 14.26
C VAL A 133 10.51 12.06 14.74
N GLU A 134 10.62 13.04 13.84
CA GLU A 134 10.44 14.46 14.18
C GLU A 134 9.05 14.74 14.77
N ARG A 135 8.04 13.97 14.35
CA ARG A 135 6.66 14.08 14.85
C ARG A 135 6.37 13.19 16.06
N ALA A 136 7.38 12.51 16.61
CA ALA A 136 7.24 11.55 17.71
C ALA A 136 6.18 10.46 17.44
N ILE A 137 6.10 10.01 16.17
CA ILE A 137 5.27 8.87 15.75
C ILE A 137 6.10 7.58 15.82
N LEU A 138 7.39 7.66 15.46
CA LEU A 138 8.44 6.67 15.77
C LEU A 138 9.39 7.28 16.79
#